data_AF-A0A1X1QUW5-F1
#
_entry.id   AF-A0A1X1QUW5-F1
#
_cell.length_a   1.000
_cell.length_b   1.000
_cell.length_c   1.000
_cell.angle_alpha   90.00
_cell.angle_beta   90.00
_cell.angle_gamma   90.00
#
_symmetry.space_group_name_H-M   'P 1'
#
loop_
_entity.id
_entity.type
_entity.pdbx_description
1 polymer ?
#
loop_
_entity_poly.entity_id
_entity_poly.type
_entity_poly.pdbx_seq_one_letter_code
_entity_poly.pdbx_strand_id
1 'polypeptide(L)'
;MATGVPKFREVAWRACSLVFMLMGLLFTSLSISLDIAILPILTMIFVVVIARAVSIYTSIGIANQVTSEESIPMNWQHLLSWGSLRGSIAVIMVLLIPDDLSLPDWQYDYSIKEFIIAITIGSIYFTLLFKATTIGKVIRWLKIDALLPHEQMSYFKSKALIYQTLCAKSKDLFDNRDISEAQYNALSSEYQHLYKQVCQQCEDQTKDLSHIGENMLRIYTLALQKGELKELF
;
A
#
# COMPACT_ATOMS: atom_id res chain seq x y z
N MET A 1 -10.76 -29.11 0.59
CA MET A 1 -10.65 -28.42 -0.72
C MET A 1 -9.68 -27.22 -0.65
N ALA A 2 -8.51 -27.36 -0.01
CA ALA A 2 -7.61 -26.24 0.34
C ALA A 2 -6.15 -26.46 -0.10
N THR A 3 -5.91 -27.21 -1.19
CA THR A 3 -4.56 -27.53 -1.71
C THR A 3 -4.18 -26.77 -2.99
N GLY A 4 -5.07 -25.92 -3.53
CA GLY A 4 -4.86 -25.21 -4.80
C GLY A 4 -4.14 -23.87 -4.71
N VAL A 5 -4.22 -23.18 -3.56
CA VAL A 5 -3.63 -21.85 -3.35
C VAL A 5 -2.09 -21.82 -3.50
N PRO A 6 -1.30 -22.77 -2.96
CA PRO A 6 0.15 -22.72 -3.12
C PRO A 6 0.60 -22.93 -4.58
N LYS A 7 -0.10 -23.80 -5.33
CA LYS A 7 0.22 -24.10 -6.75
C LYS A 7 -0.02 -22.90 -7.66
N PHE A 8 -1.11 -22.16 -7.45
CA PHE A 8 -1.42 -20.98 -8.27
C PHE A 8 -0.35 -19.88 -8.13
N ARG A 9 0.12 -19.63 -6.90
CA ARG A 9 1.15 -18.61 -6.64
C ARG A 9 2.45 -18.91 -7.38
N GLU A 10 2.88 -20.16 -7.41
CA GLU A 10 4.11 -20.55 -8.11
C GLU A 10 3.98 -20.41 -9.63
N VAL A 11 2.81 -20.71 -10.20
CA VAL A 11 2.55 -20.51 -11.63
C VAL A 11 2.52 -19.02 -11.96
N ALA A 12 1.87 -18.20 -11.13
CA ALA A 12 1.81 -16.76 -11.32
C ALA A 12 3.19 -16.09 -11.24
N TRP A 13 4.03 -16.50 -10.29
CA TRP A 13 5.40 -15.99 -10.17
C TRP A 13 6.25 -16.35 -11.40
N ARG A 14 6.15 -17.60 -11.88
CA ARG A 14 6.82 -18.06 -13.12
C ARG A 14 6.35 -17.29 -14.35
N ALA A 15 5.04 -17.08 -14.50
CA ALA A 15 4.50 -16.31 -15.62
C ALA A 15 4.98 -14.85 -15.59
N CYS A 16 4.97 -14.21 -14.41
CA CYS A 16 5.43 -12.84 -14.27
C CYS A 16 6.92 -12.68 -14.60
N SER A 17 7.79 -13.60 -14.17
CA SER A 17 9.20 -13.55 -14.53
C SER A 17 9.43 -13.77 -16.03
N LEU A 18 8.70 -14.69 -16.67
CA LEU A 18 8.74 -14.89 -18.12
C LEU A 18 8.31 -13.64 -18.91
N VAL A 19 7.23 -12.98 -18.49
CA VAL A 19 6.75 -11.74 -19.12
C VAL A 19 7.82 -10.63 -19.02
N PHE A 20 8.47 -10.49 -17.87
CA PHE A 20 9.57 -9.53 -17.71
C PHE A 20 10.82 -9.89 -18.52
N MET A 21 11.13 -11.18 -18.64
CA MET A 21 12.23 -11.64 -19.49
C MET A 21 11.95 -11.36 -20.97
N LEU A 22 10.74 -11.65 -21.44
CA LEU A 22 10.30 -11.39 -22.81
C LEU A 22 10.32 -9.89 -23.14
N MET A 23 9.89 -9.06 -22.19
CA MET A 23 9.98 -7.60 -22.30
C MET A 23 11.42 -7.12 -22.53
N GLY A 24 12.39 -7.66 -21.77
CA GLY A 24 13.80 -7.30 -21.93
C GLY A 24 14.38 -7.75 -23.27
N LEU A 25 13.96 -8.92 -23.76
CA LEU A 25 14.37 -9.40 -25.09
C LEU A 25 13.80 -8.52 -26.21
N LEU A 26 12.51 -8.14 -26.10
CA LEU A 26 11.85 -7.25 -27.03
C LEU A 26 12.51 -5.87 -27.07
N PHE A 27 12.98 -5.37 -25.93
CA PHE A 27 13.73 -4.13 -25.84
C PHE A 27 15.06 -4.19 -26.63
N THR A 28 15.81 -5.28 -26.49
CA THR A 28 17.09 -5.48 -27.21
C THR A 28 16.89 -5.65 -28.71
N SER A 29 15.76 -6.22 -29.15
CA SER A 29 15.46 -6.39 -30.57
C SER A 29 15.03 -5.11 -31.29
N LEU A 30 14.70 -4.05 -30.56
CA LEU A 30 14.35 -2.76 -31.18
C LEU A 30 15.60 -2.13 -31.81
N SER A 31 15.55 -1.91 -33.12
CA SER A 31 16.60 -1.27 -33.93
C SER A 31 16.54 0.26 -33.88
N ILE A 32 15.89 0.83 -32.87
CA ILE A 32 15.70 2.28 -32.75
C ILE A 32 16.97 2.92 -32.19
N SER A 33 17.51 3.91 -32.91
CA SER A 33 18.62 4.73 -32.42
C SER A 33 18.20 5.46 -31.13
N LEU A 34 18.83 5.10 -30.02
CA LEU A 34 18.52 5.64 -28.67
C LEU A 34 18.60 7.18 -28.62
N ASP A 35 19.42 7.80 -29.45
CA ASP A 35 19.62 9.25 -29.47
C ASP A 35 18.36 10.04 -29.89
N ILE A 36 17.51 9.47 -30.75
CA ILE A 36 16.28 10.12 -31.23
C ILE A 36 15.08 9.75 -30.35
N ALA A 37 15.08 8.52 -29.82
CA ALA A 37 13.96 8.00 -29.03
C ALA A 37 13.97 8.46 -27.57
N ILE A 38 15.10 8.93 -27.02
CA ILE A 38 15.19 9.31 -25.61
C ILE A 38 14.28 10.48 -25.24
N LEU A 39 14.14 11.46 -26.14
CA LEU A 39 13.32 12.66 -25.94
C LEU A 39 11.81 12.34 -25.87
N PRO A 40 11.22 11.57 -26.82
CA PRO A 40 9.83 11.15 -26.70
C PRO A 40 9.61 10.19 -25.51
N ILE A 41 10.55 9.30 -25.20
CA ILE A 41 10.44 8.43 -24.02
C ILE A 41 10.37 9.26 -22.73
N LEU A 42 11.25 10.24 -22.57
CA LEU A 42 11.28 11.11 -21.39
C LEU A 42 10.02 11.98 -21.28
N THR A 43 9.55 12.51 -22.41
CA THR A 43 8.29 13.28 -22.47
C THR A 43 7.11 12.41 -22.06
N MET A 44 7.03 11.18 -22.58
CA MET A 44 5.95 10.25 -22.28
C MET A 44 5.97 9.83 -20.81
N ILE A 45 7.15 9.56 -20.25
CA ILE A 45 7.34 9.32 -18.81
C ILE A 45 6.74 10.48 -17.99
N PHE A 46 7.06 11.72 -18.35
CA PHE A 46 6.57 12.90 -17.63
C PHE A 46 5.04 13.03 -17.73
N VAL A 47 4.48 12.87 -18.92
CA VAL A 47 3.03 12.89 -19.15
C VAL A 47 2.32 11.81 -18.32
N VAL A 48 2.85 10.59 -18.29
CA VAL A 48 2.28 9.49 -17.50
C VAL A 48 2.30 9.79 -16.01
N VAL A 49 3.42 10.32 -15.51
CA VAL A 49 3.56 10.66 -14.08
C VAL A 49 2.56 11.75 -13.69
N ILE A 50 2.40 12.79 -14.51
CA ILE A 50 1.43 13.86 -14.28
C ILE A 50 0.01 13.32 -14.36
N ALA A 51 -0.35 12.60 -15.42
CA ALA A 51 -1.68 12.04 -15.60
C ALA A 51 -2.08 11.17 -14.39
N ARG A 52 -1.12 10.44 -13.82
CA ARG A 52 -1.34 9.62 -12.62
C ARG A 52 -1.58 10.48 -11.39
N ALA A 53 -0.75 11.50 -11.15
CA ALA A 53 -0.93 12.41 -10.04
C ALA A 53 -2.33 13.05 -10.11
N VAL A 54 -2.70 13.60 -11.27
CA VAL A 54 -4.02 14.20 -11.50
C VAL A 54 -5.14 13.21 -11.24
N SER A 55 -5.06 11.99 -11.75
CA SER A 55 -6.07 10.95 -11.54
C SER A 55 -6.29 10.63 -10.05
N ILE A 56 -5.22 10.55 -9.27
CA ILE A 56 -5.28 10.19 -7.85
C ILE A 56 -5.80 11.36 -7.01
N TYR A 57 -5.27 12.58 -7.20
CA TYR A 57 -5.77 13.76 -6.49
C TYR A 57 -7.23 14.05 -6.83
N THR A 58 -7.65 13.86 -8.08
CA THR A 58 -9.05 14.04 -8.47
C THR A 58 -9.93 13.00 -7.81
N SER A 59 -9.54 11.72 -7.82
CA SER A 59 -10.32 10.64 -7.22
C SER A 59 -10.47 10.81 -5.71
N ILE A 60 -9.37 11.15 -5.02
CA ILE A 60 -9.40 11.38 -3.56
C ILE A 60 -10.12 12.69 -3.23
N GLY A 61 -9.96 13.74 -4.03
CA GLY A 61 -10.68 15.00 -3.88
C GLY A 61 -12.19 14.84 -4.02
N ILE A 62 -12.65 13.98 -4.94
CA ILE A 62 -14.07 13.62 -5.06
C ILE A 62 -14.49 12.77 -3.85
N ALA A 63 -13.72 11.76 -3.47
CA ALA A 63 -14.04 10.89 -2.34
C ALA A 63 -14.16 11.68 -1.03
N ASN A 64 -13.27 12.64 -0.79
CA ASN A 64 -13.28 13.51 0.39
C ASN A 64 -14.47 14.48 0.42
N GLN A 65 -15.08 14.77 -0.73
CA GLN A 65 -16.29 15.60 -0.80
C GLN A 65 -17.57 14.77 -0.62
N VAL A 66 -17.56 13.51 -1.05
CA VAL A 66 -18.74 12.62 -1.02
C VAL A 66 -18.86 11.87 0.30
N THR A 67 -17.74 11.52 0.95
CA THR A 67 -17.71 10.73 2.19
C THR A 67 -17.44 11.64 3.40
N SER A 68 -18.30 11.60 4.42
CA SER A 68 -18.14 12.31 5.72
C SER A 68 -17.14 11.64 6.69
N GLU A 69 -16.40 10.63 6.24
CA GLU A 69 -15.36 9.99 7.05
C GLU A 69 -14.04 10.78 6.96
N GLU A 70 -13.16 10.53 7.94
CA GLU A 70 -11.88 11.20 8.16
C GLU A 70 -11.13 11.50 6.85
N SER A 71 -10.81 12.77 6.61
CA SER A 71 -10.15 13.21 5.37
C SER A 71 -8.78 12.56 5.23
N ILE A 72 -8.51 11.93 4.08
CA ILE A 72 -7.19 11.34 3.81
C ILE A 72 -6.15 12.47 3.72
N PRO A 73 -5.18 12.54 4.65
CA PRO A 73 -4.20 13.62 4.68
C PRO A 73 -3.33 13.61 3.41
N MET A 74 -2.88 14.78 2.99
CA MET A 74 -2.18 14.97 1.72
C MET A 74 -0.96 14.05 1.57
N ASN A 75 -0.23 13.79 2.65
CA ASN A 75 0.93 12.87 2.66
C ASN A 75 0.54 11.48 2.15
N TRP A 76 -0.59 10.93 2.59
CA TRP A 76 -1.06 9.63 2.11
C TRP A 76 -1.47 9.66 0.64
N GLN A 77 -2.02 10.77 0.16
CA GLN A 77 -2.33 10.95 -1.27
C GLN A 77 -1.05 10.96 -2.12
N HIS A 78 0.00 11.65 -1.65
CA HIS A 78 1.31 11.63 -2.28
C HIS A 78 1.90 10.21 -2.31
N LEU A 79 1.81 9.47 -1.19
CA LEU A 79 2.29 8.08 -1.13
C LEU A 79 1.52 7.17 -2.09
N LEU A 80 0.19 7.27 -2.12
CA LEU A 80 -0.66 6.52 -3.06
C LEU A 80 -0.29 6.82 -4.52
N SER A 81 0.00 8.07 -4.84
CA SER A 81 0.50 8.47 -6.16
C SER A 81 1.88 7.90 -6.48
N TRP A 82 2.78 7.89 -5.49
CA TRP A 82 4.12 7.35 -5.65
C TRP A 82 4.15 5.82 -5.70
N GLY A 83 3.23 5.15 -5.00
CA GLY A 83 3.14 3.70 -4.83
C GLY A 83 2.69 2.90 -6.05
N SER A 84 2.29 3.57 -7.12
CA SER A 84 1.85 2.91 -8.35
C SER A 84 3.03 2.29 -9.11
N LEU A 85 3.31 1.01 -8.86
CA LEU A 85 4.18 0.17 -9.68
C LEU A 85 3.38 -0.39 -10.86
N ARG A 86 3.93 -0.29 -12.07
CA ARG A 86 3.33 -0.92 -13.25
C ARG A 86 3.55 -2.44 -13.15
N GLY A 87 2.45 -3.20 -13.20
CA GLY A 87 2.49 -4.66 -13.15
C GLY A 87 2.77 -5.29 -14.53
N SER A 88 2.86 -6.62 -14.54
CA SER A 88 3.03 -7.46 -15.74
C SER A 88 1.90 -7.29 -16.77
N ILE A 89 0.71 -6.85 -16.35
CA ILE A 89 -0.44 -6.62 -17.23
C ILE A 89 -0.14 -5.58 -18.32
N ALA A 90 0.57 -4.50 -17.97
CA ALA A 90 0.91 -3.46 -18.95
C ALA A 90 1.84 -4.00 -20.05
N VAL A 91 2.77 -4.89 -19.67
CA VAL A 91 3.68 -5.56 -20.62
C VAL A 91 2.89 -6.47 -21.56
N ILE A 92 1.97 -7.26 -21.01
CA ILE A 92 1.09 -8.15 -21.80
C ILE A 92 0.30 -7.33 -22.82
N MET A 93 -0.30 -6.21 -22.42
CA MET A 93 -1.08 -5.36 -23.32
C MET A 93 -0.28 -4.86 -24.52
N VAL A 94 1.00 -4.54 -24.32
CA VAL A 94 1.92 -4.15 -25.39
C VAL A 94 2.26 -5.31 -26.33
N LEU A 95 2.47 -6.50 -25.77
CA LEU A 95 2.73 -7.72 -26.54
C LEU A 95 1.55 -8.14 -27.42
N LEU A 96 0.32 -7.76 -27.04
CA LEU A 96 -0.90 -8.04 -27.81
C LEU A 96 -1.09 -7.12 -29.02
N ILE A 97 -0.24 -6.11 -29.23
CA ILE A 97 -0.38 -5.18 -30.35
C ILE A 97 -0.07 -5.91 -31.68
N PRO A 98 -1.02 -5.97 -32.63
CA PRO A 98 -0.83 -6.65 -33.91
C PRO A 98 0.25 -5.97 -34.76
N ASP A 99 0.96 -6.77 -35.55
CA ASP A 99 2.03 -6.31 -36.44
C ASP A 99 1.54 -5.46 -37.63
N ASP A 100 0.27 -5.59 -38.00
CA ASP A 100 -0.36 -4.88 -39.14
C ASP A 100 -0.90 -3.48 -38.77
N LEU A 101 -0.43 -2.90 -37.65
CA LEU A 101 -0.85 -1.56 -37.26
C LEU A 101 -0.09 -0.51 -38.07
N SER A 102 -0.67 -0.10 -39.21
CA SER A 102 -0.17 0.98 -40.05
C SER A 102 -1.13 2.18 -40.03
N LEU A 103 -0.59 3.39 -39.80
CA LEU A 103 -1.34 4.65 -39.89
C LEU A 103 -0.99 5.35 -41.20
N PRO A 104 -1.97 5.94 -41.90
CA PRO A 104 -1.77 6.53 -43.24
C PRO A 104 -0.85 7.77 -43.29
N ASP A 105 -0.48 8.38 -42.15
CA ASP A 105 0.33 9.62 -42.08
C ASP A 105 1.64 9.49 -41.28
N TRP A 106 2.22 8.29 -41.22
CA TRP A 106 3.44 8.07 -40.42
C TRP A 106 4.72 8.40 -41.20
N GLN A 107 5.37 9.51 -40.84
CA GLN A 107 6.58 10.02 -41.52
C GLN A 107 7.91 9.63 -40.87
N TYR A 108 7.93 8.63 -39.98
CA TYR A 108 9.16 8.17 -39.32
C TYR A 108 9.66 6.84 -39.88
N ASP A 109 10.98 6.65 -39.86
CA ASP A 109 11.68 5.48 -40.42
C ASP A 109 11.41 4.17 -39.65
N TYR A 110 10.80 4.25 -38.46
CA TYR A 110 10.47 3.12 -37.60
C TYR A 110 8.96 2.83 -37.61
N SER A 111 8.54 1.58 -37.40
CA SER A 111 7.12 1.25 -37.32
C SER A 111 6.47 1.86 -36.08
N ILE A 112 5.18 2.22 -36.19
CA ILE A 112 4.37 2.72 -35.06
C ILE A 112 4.36 1.73 -33.91
N LYS A 113 4.33 0.42 -34.23
CA LYS A 113 4.39 -0.65 -33.24
C LYS A 113 5.68 -0.56 -32.43
N GLU A 114 6.83 -0.44 -33.11
CA GLU A 114 8.14 -0.33 -32.46
C GLU A 114 8.22 0.90 -31.56
N PHE A 115 7.63 2.01 -31.99
CA PHE A 115 7.52 3.22 -31.19
C PHE A 115 6.71 3.01 -29.91
N ILE A 116 5.50 2.45 -30.02
CA ILE A 116 4.60 2.20 -28.87
C ILE A 116 5.24 1.22 -27.89
N ILE A 117 5.90 0.19 -28.41
CA ILE A 117 6.67 -0.76 -27.60
C ILE A 117 7.79 -0.02 -26.86
N ALA A 118 8.61 0.77 -27.56
CA ALA A 118 9.74 1.49 -26.99
C ALA A 118 9.30 2.46 -25.87
N ILE A 119 8.28 3.29 -26.10
CA ILE A 119 7.79 4.23 -25.08
C ILE A 119 7.18 3.51 -23.87
N THR A 120 6.48 2.40 -24.09
CA THR A 120 5.82 1.69 -22.99
C THR A 120 6.82 0.93 -22.14
N ILE A 121 7.75 0.21 -22.79
CA ILE A 121 8.84 -0.50 -22.14
C ILE A 121 9.75 0.48 -21.39
N GLY A 122 10.16 1.57 -22.04
CA GLY A 122 10.97 2.62 -21.43
C GLY A 122 10.28 3.24 -20.21
N SER A 123 8.97 3.53 -20.32
CA SER A 123 8.17 4.03 -19.20
C SER A 123 8.07 3.02 -18.04
N ILE A 124 7.86 1.73 -18.34
CA ILE A 124 7.82 0.68 -17.31
C ILE A 124 9.19 0.58 -16.60
N TYR A 125 10.29 0.48 -17.34
CA TYR A 125 11.64 0.42 -16.76
C TYR A 125 11.93 1.64 -15.89
N PHE A 126 11.60 2.84 -16.37
CA PHE A 126 11.77 4.05 -15.56
C PHE A 126 10.97 3.97 -14.27
N THR A 127 9.68 3.59 -14.33
CA THR A 127 8.87 3.49 -13.11
C THR A 127 9.36 2.41 -12.16
N LEU A 128 9.85 1.27 -12.65
CA LEU A 128 10.39 0.20 -11.80
C LEU A 128 11.72 0.61 -11.18
N LEU A 129 12.66 1.16 -11.96
CA LEU A 129 13.96 1.53 -11.44
C LEU A 129 13.88 2.75 -10.53
N PHE A 130 13.17 3.81 -10.92
CA PHE A 130 13.09 5.04 -10.14
C PHE A 130 12.03 4.94 -9.04
N LYS A 131 10.76 4.63 -9.36
CA LYS A 131 9.71 4.67 -8.33
C LYS A 131 9.84 3.52 -7.33
N ALA A 132 10.19 2.31 -7.76
CA ALA A 132 10.32 1.18 -6.82
C ALA A 132 11.48 1.35 -5.84
N THR A 133 12.64 1.85 -6.28
CA THR A 133 13.76 2.10 -5.36
C THR A 133 13.53 3.35 -4.50
N THR A 134 12.80 4.35 -5.03
CA THR A 134 12.56 5.62 -4.33
C THR A 134 11.42 5.53 -3.32
N ILE A 135 10.55 4.52 -3.39
CA ILE A 135 9.38 4.42 -2.50
C ILE A 135 9.75 4.36 -1.01
N GLY A 136 10.80 3.60 -0.65
CA GLY A 136 11.25 3.52 0.74
C GLY A 136 11.74 4.86 1.27
N LYS A 137 12.42 5.65 0.42
CA LYS A 137 12.86 7.00 0.77
C LYS A 137 11.68 7.95 0.89
N VAL A 138 10.69 7.85 0.01
CA VAL A 138 9.48 8.68 0.03
C VAL A 138 8.63 8.41 1.26
N ILE A 139 8.44 7.15 1.66
CA ILE A 139 7.74 6.78 2.90
C ILE A 139 8.40 7.46 4.10
N ARG A 140 9.73 7.37 4.19
CA ARG A 140 10.50 7.99 5.28
C ARG A 140 10.46 9.52 5.24
N TRP A 141 10.49 10.11 4.04
CA TRP A 141 10.42 11.57 3.86
C TRP A 141 9.04 12.14 4.20
N LEU A 142 7.97 11.45 3.81
CA LEU A 142 6.59 11.84 4.12
C LEU A 142 6.19 11.58 5.59
N LYS A 143 7.09 11.00 6.40
CA LYS A 143 6.85 10.65 7.81
C LYS A 143 5.56 9.84 8.03
N ILE A 144 5.18 9.01 7.05
CA ILE A 144 4.02 8.12 7.20
C ILE A 144 4.33 6.95 8.15
N ASP A 145 5.61 6.72 8.44
CA ASP A 145 6.07 5.83 9.52
C ASP A 145 5.72 6.37 10.92
N ALA A 146 5.43 7.67 11.04
CA ALA A 146 5.00 8.27 12.29
C ALA A 146 3.47 8.24 12.36
N LEU A 147 2.93 7.40 13.24
CA LEU A 147 1.52 7.40 13.64
C LEU A 147 1.09 8.85 13.94
N LEU A 148 0.02 9.32 13.30
CA LEU A 148 -0.57 10.62 13.66
C LEU A 148 -0.94 10.62 15.17
N PRO A 149 -0.99 11.78 15.84
CA PRO A 149 -1.29 11.83 17.28
C PRO A 149 -2.59 11.10 17.69
N HIS A 150 -3.60 11.09 16.81
CA HIS A 150 -4.85 10.34 17.04
C HIS A 150 -4.71 8.82 16.77
N GLU A 151 -3.83 8.42 15.85
CA GLU A 151 -3.52 7.01 15.56
C GLU A 151 -2.66 6.39 16.66
N GLN A 152 -1.77 7.17 17.29
CA GLN A 152 -0.96 6.73 18.43
C GLN A 152 -1.84 6.25 19.58
N MET A 153 -2.84 7.04 19.96
CA MET A 153 -3.78 6.65 21.02
C MET A 153 -4.56 5.39 20.64
N SER A 154 -5.04 5.30 19.39
CA SER A 154 -5.74 4.11 18.89
C SER A 154 -4.85 2.86 18.87
N TYR A 155 -3.57 3.04 18.55
CA TYR A 155 -2.55 1.99 18.59
C TYR A 155 -2.30 1.49 20.02
N PHE A 156 -2.06 2.40 20.98
CA PHE A 156 -1.87 2.03 22.38
C PHE A 156 -3.11 1.38 23.00
N LYS A 157 -4.31 1.90 22.70
CA LYS A 157 -5.58 1.30 23.14
C LYS A 157 -5.75 -0.12 22.59
N SER A 158 -5.50 -0.31 21.29
CA SER A 158 -5.58 -1.63 20.65
C SER A 158 -4.59 -2.61 21.29
N LYS A 159 -3.36 -2.17 21.54
CA LYS A 159 -2.31 -2.98 22.18
C LYS A 159 -2.68 -3.35 23.63
N ALA A 160 -3.22 -2.40 24.41
CA ALA A 160 -3.71 -2.65 25.76
C ALA A 160 -4.88 -3.66 25.78
N LEU A 161 -5.82 -3.53 24.85
CA LEU A 161 -6.97 -4.43 24.71
C LEU A 161 -6.53 -5.84 24.30
N ILE A 162 -5.54 -5.96 23.41
CA ILE A 162 -4.94 -7.24 23.04
C ILE A 162 -4.32 -7.90 24.28
N TYR A 163 -3.52 -7.19 25.08
CA TYR A 163 -2.92 -7.78 26.29
C TYR A 163 -3.96 -8.17 27.35
N GLN A 164 -5.00 -7.36 27.54
CA GLN A 164 -6.10 -7.71 28.44
C GLN A 164 -6.84 -8.97 27.96
N THR A 165 -7.10 -9.07 26.65
CA THR A 165 -7.73 -10.25 26.05
C THR A 165 -6.84 -11.48 26.18
N LEU A 166 -5.53 -11.34 26.02
CA LEU A 166 -4.56 -12.41 26.21
C LEU A 166 -4.51 -12.89 27.66
N CYS A 167 -4.55 -11.99 28.66
CA CYS A 167 -4.68 -12.37 30.07
C CYS A 167 -6.01 -13.09 30.37
N ALA A 168 -7.12 -12.63 29.79
CA ALA A 168 -8.41 -13.30 29.97
C ALA A 168 -8.42 -14.69 29.32
N LYS A 169 -7.81 -14.81 28.12
CA LYS A 169 -7.74 -16.08 27.40
C LYS A 169 -6.76 -17.07 28.04
N SER A 170 -5.65 -16.60 28.61
CA SER A 170 -4.74 -17.46 29.36
C SER A 170 -5.41 -18.03 30.61
N LYS A 171 -6.28 -17.26 31.27
CA LYS A 171 -7.09 -17.75 32.40
C LYS A 171 -8.08 -18.83 31.97
N ASP A 172 -8.81 -18.60 30.88
CA ASP A 172 -9.73 -19.59 30.29
C ASP A 172 -9.02 -20.91 29.92
N LEU A 173 -7.82 -20.84 29.34
CA LEU A 173 -7.01 -22.02 29.01
C LEU A 173 -6.47 -22.76 30.26
N PHE A 174 -6.19 -22.04 31.35
CA PHE A 174 -5.83 -22.65 32.63
C PHE A 174 -7.03 -23.37 33.27
N ASP A 175 -8.20 -22.74 33.27
CA ASP A 175 -9.43 -23.32 33.81
C ASP A 175 -9.84 -24.61 33.05
N ASN A 176 -9.58 -24.66 31.74
CA ASN A 176 -9.79 -25.83 30.89
C ASN A 176 -8.67 -26.90 30.97
N ARG A 177 -7.63 -26.68 31.80
CA ARG A 177 -6.44 -27.55 31.97
C ARG A 177 -5.59 -27.76 30.70
N ASP A 178 -5.66 -26.86 29.73
CA ASP A 178 -4.87 -26.92 28.50
C ASP A 178 -3.40 -26.47 28.71
N ILE A 179 -3.12 -25.77 29.81
CA ILE A 179 -1.81 -25.24 30.18
C ILE A 179 -1.49 -25.50 31.65
N SER A 180 -0.21 -25.73 31.93
CA SER A 180 0.29 -25.96 33.30
C SER A 180 0.29 -24.67 34.11
N GLU A 181 0.14 -24.77 35.43
CA GLU A 181 0.16 -23.63 36.37
C GLU A 181 1.43 -22.78 36.24
N ALA A 182 2.57 -23.42 35.99
CA ALA A 182 3.83 -22.72 35.74
C ALA A 182 3.80 -21.89 34.44
N GLN A 183 3.14 -22.39 33.39
CA GLN A 183 3.00 -21.68 32.11
C GLN A 183 1.98 -20.54 32.22
N TYR A 184 0.89 -20.74 32.95
CA TYR A 184 -0.09 -19.70 33.22
C TYR A 184 0.52 -18.53 34.00
N ASN A 185 1.24 -18.81 35.09
CA ASN A 185 1.86 -17.76 35.91
C ASN A 185 2.92 -16.97 35.14
N ALA A 186 3.76 -17.65 34.35
CA ALA A 186 4.73 -16.99 33.48
C ALA A 186 4.04 -16.06 32.46
N LEU A 187 3.08 -16.59 31.70
CA LEU A 187 2.40 -15.86 30.64
C LEU A 187 1.54 -14.69 31.16
N SER A 188 0.82 -14.90 32.26
CA SER A 188 0.03 -13.86 32.90
C SER A 188 0.92 -12.73 33.42
N SER A 189 2.06 -13.05 34.02
CA SER A 189 3.01 -12.04 34.52
C SER A 189 3.61 -11.21 33.37
N GLU A 190 3.95 -11.85 32.25
CA GLU A 190 4.50 -11.20 31.06
C GLU A 190 3.47 -10.26 30.43
N TYR A 191 2.25 -10.72 30.17
CA TYR A 191 1.20 -9.89 29.57
C TYR A 191 0.78 -8.74 30.47
N GLN A 192 0.73 -8.95 31.79
CA GLN A 192 0.39 -7.90 32.74
C GLN A 192 1.51 -6.85 32.87
N HIS A 193 2.77 -7.25 32.74
CA HIS A 193 3.90 -6.32 32.63
C HIS A 193 3.83 -5.49 31.35
N LEU A 194 3.59 -6.14 30.20
CA LEU A 194 3.42 -5.47 28.90
C LEU A 194 2.24 -4.50 28.88
N TYR A 195 1.13 -4.87 29.52
CA TYR A 195 -0.04 -3.99 29.70
C TYR A 195 0.33 -2.72 30.49
N LYS A 196 0.98 -2.87 31.65
CA LYS A 196 1.41 -1.72 32.48
C LYS A 196 2.37 -0.79 31.73
N GLN A 197 3.31 -1.36 30.96
CA GLN A 197 4.24 -0.59 30.15
C GLN A 197 3.53 0.25 29.09
N VAL A 198 2.53 -0.31 28.41
CA VAL A 198 1.70 0.41 27.43
C VAL A 198 0.88 1.52 28.09
N CYS A 199 0.33 1.28 29.28
CA CYS A 199 -0.41 2.30 30.03
C CYS A 199 0.48 3.48 30.44
N GLN A 200 1.70 3.23 30.92
CA GLN A 200 2.66 4.29 31.26
C GLN A 200 3.07 5.11 30.02
N GLN A 201 3.34 4.46 28.89
CA GLN A 201 3.67 5.14 27.64
C GLN A 201 2.52 6.04 27.14
N CYS A 202 1.27 5.61 27.36
CA CYS A 202 0.09 6.41 27.06
C CYS A 202 -0.02 7.64 27.97
N GLU A 203 0.23 7.49 29.26
CA GLU A 203 0.09 8.56 30.26
C GLU A 203 1.16 9.66 30.09
N ASP A 204 2.40 9.29 29.79
CA ASP A 204 3.50 10.23 29.54
C ASP A 204 3.27 11.06 28.27
N GLN A 205 2.68 10.47 27.22
CA GLN A 205 2.36 11.18 25.97
C GLN A 205 1.06 11.99 26.05
N THR A 206 0.15 11.66 26.97
CA THR A 206 -1.12 12.38 27.16
C THR A 206 -0.94 13.74 27.83
N LYS A 207 0.14 13.95 28.61
CA LYS A 207 0.42 15.23 29.28
C LYS A 207 0.70 16.41 28.33
N ASP A 208 1.07 16.14 27.07
CA ASP A 208 1.37 17.16 26.05
C ASP A 208 0.17 17.51 25.15
N LEU A 209 -0.99 16.87 25.37
CA LEU A 209 -2.08 16.77 24.38
C LEU A 209 -3.41 17.41 24.81
N SER A 210 -3.35 18.57 25.49
CA SER A 210 -4.54 19.31 25.97
C SER A 210 -5.54 19.71 24.87
N HIS A 211 -5.13 19.69 23.59
CA HIS A 211 -5.96 20.05 22.44
C HIS A 211 -6.63 18.86 21.72
N ILE A 212 -6.39 17.60 22.13
CA ILE A 212 -6.86 16.38 21.43
C ILE A 212 -8.07 15.72 22.10
N GLY A 213 -8.43 16.13 23.32
CA GLY A 213 -9.57 15.57 24.06
C GLY A 213 -10.92 15.68 23.33
N GLU A 214 -11.12 16.75 22.54
CA GLU A 214 -12.41 17.04 21.90
C GLU A 214 -12.72 16.10 20.71
N ASN A 215 -11.74 15.86 19.83
CA ASN A 215 -11.89 14.87 18.75
C ASN A 215 -11.96 13.44 19.29
N MET A 216 -11.28 13.16 20.40
CA MET A 216 -11.32 11.87 21.06
C MET A 216 -12.71 11.57 21.64
N LEU A 217 -13.33 12.54 22.31
CA LEU A 217 -14.71 12.44 22.81
C LEU A 217 -15.68 12.08 21.67
N ARG A 218 -15.55 12.72 20.50
CA ARG A 218 -16.40 12.40 19.33
C ARG A 218 -16.24 10.97 18.85
N ILE A 219 -15.00 10.49 18.66
CA ILE A 219 -14.74 9.10 18.24
C ILE A 219 -15.27 8.11 19.29
N TYR A 220 -15.11 8.41 20.59
CA TYR A 220 -15.59 7.56 21.66
C TYR A 220 -17.12 7.49 21.71
N THR A 221 -17.81 8.61 21.50
CA THR A 221 -19.27 8.64 21.43
C THR A 221 -19.80 7.82 20.24
N LEU A 222 -19.16 7.89 19.07
CA LEU A 222 -19.53 7.10 17.91
C LEU A 222 -19.31 5.60 18.12
N ALA A 223 -18.19 5.23 18.77
CA ALA A 223 -17.90 3.83 19.09
C ALA A 223 -18.90 3.24 20.10
N LEU A 224 -19.27 4.00 21.13
CA LEU A 224 -20.29 3.62 22.11
C LEU A 224 -21.66 3.44 21.45
N GLN A 225 -22.09 4.40 20.62
CA GLN A 225 -23.36 4.29 19.88
C GLN A 225 -23.41 3.05 19.00
N LYS A 226 -22.30 2.70 18.33
CA LYS A 226 -22.22 1.51 17.49
C LYS A 226 -22.23 0.21 18.31
N GLY A 227 -21.68 0.24 19.52
CA GLY A 227 -21.72 -0.87 20.47
C GLY A 227 -23.14 -1.15 20.96
N GLU A 228 -23.86 -0.11 21.41
CA GLU A 228 -25.24 -0.26 21.88
C GLU A 228 -26.21 -0.65 20.76
N LEU A 229 -26.03 -0.13 19.54
CA LEU A 229 -26.83 -0.57 18.40
C LEU A 229 -26.69 -2.07 18.12
N LYS A 230 -25.52 -2.64 18.38
CA LYS A 230 -25.25 -4.06 18.14
C LYS A 230 -25.77 -4.98 19.25
N GLU A 231 -26.12 -4.42 20.41
CA GLU A 231 -26.84 -5.16 21.46
C GLU A 231 -28.36 -5.05 21.30
N LEU A 232 -28.85 -4.03 20.59
CA LEU A 232 -30.27 -3.83 20.32
C LEU A 232 -30.79 -4.53 19.05
N PHE A 233 -29.91 -5.02 18.18
CA PHE A 233 -30.22 -5.75 16.94
C PHE A 233 -29.40 -7.04 16.82
#